data_AF-A0A3P6D5G2-F1
#
_entry.id   AF-A0A3P6D5G2-F1
#
_cell.length_a   1.000
_cell.length_b   1.000
_cell.length_c   1.000
_cell.angle_alpha   90.00
_cell.angle_beta   90.00
_cell.angle_gamma   90.00
#
_symmetry.space_group_name_H-M   'P 1'
#
loop_
_entity.id
_entity.type
_entity.pdbx_description
1 polymer ?
#
loop_
_entity_poly.entity_id
_entity_poly.type
_entity_poly.pdbx_seq_one_letter_code
_entity_poly.pdbx_strand_id
1 'polypeptide(L)'
;MAELYQPSLLSYINVTLMDYFPILELPEEIQALVVERVAGNSFQDLYGLRTSCKLIKALADRRSVCHFYDVLSVPCGLNMPAELLKTCYAERNPSTLYMKGVQFFFTFNLQEEGLAFMKLAADKGYERDVYTYAMTRKVFGVMRNILLVLQENQLIGSGN
;
A
#
# COMPACT_ATOMS: atom_id res chain seq x y z
N MET A 1 40.98 8.77 -39.73
CA MET A 1 39.85 8.14 -40.44
C MET A 1 39.03 7.39 -39.40
N ALA A 2 38.03 8.04 -38.82
CA ALA A 2 37.08 7.42 -37.89
C ALA A 2 35.70 7.63 -38.48
N GLU A 3 35.17 6.60 -39.14
CA GLU A 3 33.79 6.59 -39.62
C GLU A 3 32.86 6.45 -38.43
N LEU A 4 32.11 7.53 -38.15
CA LEU A 4 31.00 7.52 -37.22
C LEU A 4 29.90 6.63 -37.80
N TYR A 5 29.76 5.42 -37.25
CA TYR A 5 28.64 4.53 -37.48
C TYR A 5 27.35 5.26 -37.08
N GLN A 6 26.61 5.78 -38.06
CA GLN A 6 25.25 6.28 -37.86
C GLN A 6 24.29 5.09 -38.05
N PRO A 7 23.64 4.59 -36.98
CA PRO A 7 22.62 3.58 -37.13
C PRO A 7 21.47 4.16 -37.97
N SER A 8 21.00 3.42 -38.98
CA SER A 8 19.90 3.85 -39.83
C SER A 8 18.62 4.03 -38.99
N LEU A 9 17.73 4.94 -39.40
CA LEU A 9 16.40 5.12 -38.77
C LEU A 9 15.63 3.79 -38.65
N LEU A 10 15.85 2.85 -39.57
CA LEU A 10 15.32 1.49 -39.53
C LEU A 10 15.82 0.66 -38.33
N SER A 11 17.08 0.83 -37.90
CA SER A 11 17.59 0.19 -36.68
C SER A 11 16.97 0.78 -35.41
N TYR A 12 16.72 2.10 -35.40
CA TYR A 12 16.06 2.79 -34.29
C TYR A 12 14.59 2.38 -34.20
N ILE A 13 13.90 2.28 -35.34
CA ILE A 13 12.51 1.83 -35.43
C ILE A 13 12.41 0.36 -35.01
N ASN A 14 13.30 -0.54 -35.46
CA ASN A 14 13.28 -1.95 -35.07
C ASN A 14 13.62 -2.18 -33.59
N VAL A 15 14.44 -1.32 -32.96
CA VAL A 15 14.67 -1.36 -31.51
C VAL A 15 13.44 -0.87 -30.73
N THR A 16 12.68 0.09 -31.28
CA THR A 16 11.36 0.47 -30.73
C THR A 16 10.24 -0.51 -31.06
N LEU A 17 10.47 -1.42 -32.02
CA LEU A 17 9.60 -2.53 -32.42
C LEU A 17 9.98 -3.82 -31.69
N MET A 18 10.36 -3.73 -30.40
CA MET A 18 9.91 -4.78 -29.48
C MET A 18 8.39 -4.79 -29.57
N ASP A 19 7.77 -5.95 -29.77
CA ASP A 19 6.32 -6.10 -29.85
C ASP A 19 5.65 -5.58 -28.55
N TYR A 20 5.43 -4.27 -28.47
CA TYR A 20 4.70 -3.63 -27.39
C TYR A 20 3.25 -3.97 -27.61
N PHE A 21 2.77 -4.98 -26.90
CA PHE A 21 1.34 -5.25 -26.77
C PHE A 21 0.68 -4.05 -26.10
N PRO A 22 -0.07 -3.20 -26.81
CA PRO A 22 -0.65 -2.01 -26.22
C PRO A 22 -1.70 -2.44 -25.20
N ILE A 23 -1.67 -1.85 -24.01
CA ILE A 23 -2.66 -2.15 -22.95
C ILE A 23 -4.09 -2.02 -23.49
N LEU A 24 -4.31 -1.08 -24.42
CA LEU A 24 -5.62 -0.82 -25.04
C LEU A 24 -6.13 -1.95 -25.94
N GLU A 25 -5.26 -2.85 -26.41
CA GLU A 25 -5.65 -4.02 -27.23
C GLU A 25 -6.08 -5.22 -26.37
N LEU A 26 -5.83 -5.17 -25.05
CA LEU A 26 -6.26 -6.21 -24.13
C LEU A 26 -7.76 -6.09 -23.80
N PRO A 27 -8.43 -7.18 -23.39
CA PRO A 27 -9.77 -7.11 -22.84
C PRO A 27 -9.85 -6.12 -21.65
N GLU A 28 -10.98 -5.42 -21.50
CA GLU A 28 -11.14 -4.38 -20.48
C GLU A 28 -10.87 -4.92 -19.06
N GLU A 29 -11.19 -6.18 -18.79
CA GLU A 29 -10.93 -6.83 -17.51
C GLU A 29 -9.43 -6.89 -17.21
N ILE A 30 -8.61 -7.19 -18.23
CA ILE A 30 -7.16 -7.25 -18.08
C ILE A 30 -6.59 -5.84 -17.93
N GLN A 31 -7.12 -4.86 -18.66
CA GLN A 31 -6.75 -3.46 -18.48
C GLN A 31 -7.02 -2.97 -17.06
N ALA A 32 -8.21 -3.28 -16.52
CA ALA A 32 -8.59 -2.93 -15.16
C ALA A 32 -7.63 -3.57 -14.13
N LEU A 33 -7.30 -4.85 -14.30
CA LEU A 33 -6.34 -5.54 -13.44
C LEU A 33 -4.95 -4.90 -13.49
N VAL A 34 -4.47 -4.50 -14.66
CA VAL A 34 -3.19 -3.79 -14.79
C VAL A 34 -3.23 -2.48 -14.00
N VAL A 35 -4.29 -1.69 -14.14
CA VAL A 35 -4.46 -0.42 -13.41
C VAL A 35 -4.51 -0.65 -11.89
N GLU A 36 -5.25 -1.66 -11.43
CA GLU A 36 -5.31 -2.05 -10.01
C GLU A 36 -3.94 -2.47 -9.46
N ARG A 37 -3.17 -3.23 -10.24
CA ARG A 37 -1.80 -3.61 -9.88
C ARG A 37 -0.87 -2.41 -9.82
N VAL A 38 -0.96 -1.50 -10.78
CA VAL A 38 -0.16 -0.26 -10.77
C VAL A 38 -0.50 0.59 -9.55
N ALA A 39 -1.77 0.69 -9.17
CA ALA A 39 -2.20 1.42 -7.99
C ALA A 39 -1.60 0.89 -6.68
N GLY A 40 -1.41 -0.42 -6.57
CA GLY A 40 -0.77 -1.03 -5.39
C GLY A 40 0.75 -0.94 -5.36
N ASN A 41 1.40 -0.56 -6.46
CA ASN A 41 2.86 -0.59 -6.57
C ASN A 41 3.49 0.80 -6.73
N SER A 42 2.86 1.72 -7.46
CA SER A 42 3.48 2.98 -7.84
C SER A 42 2.47 4.11 -7.97
N PHE A 43 2.55 5.06 -7.03
CA PHE A 43 1.82 6.32 -7.07
C PHE A 43 2.03 7.07 -8.39
N GLN A 44 3.29 7.17 -8.81
CA GLN A 44 3.69 7.93 -9.99
C GLN A 44 3.14 7.31 -11.27
N ASP A 45 3.24 5.98 -11.41
CA ASP A 45 2.75 5.29 -12.60
C ASP A 45 1.22 5.33 -12.68
N LEU A 46 0.52 5.21 -11.54
CA LEU A 46 -0.94 5.36 -11.53
C LEU A 46 -1.35 6.77 -11.98
N TYR A 47 -0.65 7.80 -11.51
CA TYR A 47 -0.93 9.17 -11.94
C TYR A 47 -0.64 9.34 -13.44
N GLY A 48 0.47 8.78 -13.94
CA GLY A 48 0.79 8.74 -15.36
C GLY A 48 -0.29 8.07 -16.19
N LEU A 49 -0.74 6.88 -15.78
CA LEU A 49 -1.84 6.15 -16.41
C LEU A 49 -3.11 7.00 -16.48
N ARG A 50 -3.47 7.67 -15.37
CA ARG A 50 -4.66 8.53 -15.31
C ARG A 50 -4.64 9.68 -16.30
N THR A 51 -3.44 10.15 -16.66
CA THR A 51 -3.25 11.23 -17.65
C THR A 51 -3.12 10.73 -19.09
N SER A 52 -2.99 9.41 -19.31
CA SER A 52 -2.73 8.85 -20.65
C SER A 52 -3.92 8.98 -21.61
N CYS A 53 -5.08 8.43 -21.26
CA CYS A 53 -6.27 8.45 -22.13
C CYS A 53 -7.57 8.34 -21.32
N LYS A 54 -8.71 8.61 -21.99
CA LYS A 54 -10.04 8.61 -21.35
C LYS A 54 -10.44 7.26 -20.76
N LEU A 55 -10.13 6.16 -21.47
CA LEU A 55 -10.46 4.80 -21.02
C LEU A 55 -9.68 4.44 -19.75
N ILE A 56 -8.35 4.59 -19.78
CA ILE A 56 -7.49 4.29 -18.63
C ILE A 56 -7.82 5.20 -17.45
N LYS A 57 -8.14 6.48 -17.69
CA LYS A 57 -8.63 7.37 -16.64
C LYS A 57 -9.90 6.81 -15.98
N ALA A 58 -10.88 6.39 -16.77
CA ALA A 58 -12.12 5.82 -16.24
C ALA A 58 -11.86 4.54 -15.42
N LEU A 59 -10.92 3.70 -15.87
CA LEU A 59 -10.48 2.52 -15.12
C LEU A 59 -9.77 2.91 -13.80
N ALA A 60 -8.87 3.89 -13.83
CA ALA A 60 -8.15 4.41 -12.66
C ALA A 60 -9.07 5.08 -11.62
N ASP A 61 -10.23 5.57 -12.07
CA ASP A 61 -11.25 6.20 -11.21
C ASP A 61 -12.23 5.17 -10.60
N ARG A 62 -12.12 3.87 -10.95
CA ARG A 62 -12.95 2.82 -10.35
C ARG A 62 -12.65 2.65 -8.85
N ARG A 63 -13.69 2.27 -8.09
CA ARG A 63 -13.56 1.97 -6.66
C ARG A 63 -12.61 0.80 -6.36
N SER A 64 -12.52 -0.19 -7.25
CA SER A 64 -11.62 -1.33 -7.09
C SER A 64 -10.15 -0.89 -7.03
N VAL A 65 -9.78 0.18 -7.73
CA VAL A 65 -8.43 0.77 -7.64
C VAL A 65 -8.16 1.29 -6.23
N CYS A 66 -9.15 1.88 -5.56
CA CYS A 66 -9.02 2.33 -4.17
C CYS A 66 -8.80 1.15 -3.21
N HIS A 67 -9.27 -0.06 -3.53
CA HIS A 67 -9.02 -1.24 -2.71
C HIS A 67 -7.55 -1.67 -2.74
N PHE A 68 -6.89 -1.57 -3.90
CA PHE A 68 -5.49 -1.98 -4.10
C PHE A 68 -4.48 -0.86 -3.86
N TYR A 69 -4.91 0.40 -3.89
CA TYR A 69 -4.04 1.56 -3.75
C TYR A 69 -3.17 1.51 -2.48
N ASP A 70 -1.85 1.55 -2.63
CA ASP A 70 -0.95 1.61 -1.48
C ASP A 70 -0.75 3.08 -1.06
N VAL A 71 -1.43 3.51 0.00
CA VAL A 71 -1.33 4.90 0.50
C VAL A 71 0.10 5.23 0.94
N LEU A 72 0.89 4.22 1.31
CA LEU A 72 2.30 4.42 1.68
C LEU A 72 3.23 4.62 0.47
N SER A 73 2.73 4.44 -0.76
CA SER A 73 3.47 4.77 -1.98
C SER A 73 3.47 6.28 -2.28
N VAL A 74 2.62 7.06 -1.60
CA VAL A 74 2.58 8.51 -1.75
C VAL A 74 3.85 9.10 -1.14
N PRO A 75 4.65 9.86 -1.91
CA PRO A 75 5.89 10.45 -1.41
C PRO A 75 5.67 11.29 -0.14
N CYS A 76 6.53 11.08 0.86
CA CYS A 76 6.53 11.86 2.10
C CYS A 76 6.61 13.36 1.78
N GLY A 77 5.66 14.14 2.30
CA GLY A 77 5.57 15.59 2.05
C GLY A 77 4.56 15.99 0.97
N LEU A 78 4.02 15.04 0.19
CA LEU A 78 2.81 15.27 -0.59
C LEU A 78 1.58 14.97 0.28
N ASN A 79 0.65 15.93 0.30
CA ASN A 79 -0.65 15.68 0.90
C ASN A 79 -1.44 14.78 -0.04
N MET A 80 -1.76 13.58 0.44
CA MET A 80 -2.69 12.72 -0.25
C MET A 80 -4.05 13.43 -0.34
N PRO A 81 -4.68 13.54 -1.53
CA PRO A 81 -6.03 14.07 -1.65
C PRO A 81 -6.98 13.46 -0.61
N ALA A 82 -7.57 14.30 0.24
CA ALA A 82 -8.40 13.88 1.36
C ALA A 82 -9.58 13.00 0.92
N GLU A 83 -10.19 13.31 -0.23
CA GLU A 83 -11.29 12.51 -0.79
C GLU A 83 -10.85 11.11 -1.24
N LEU A 84 -9.64 10.97 -1.78
CA LEU A 84 -9.13 9.65 -2.15
C LEU A 84 -8.80 8.82 -0.91
N LEU A 85 -8.23 9.43 0.13
CA LEU A 85 -8.01 8.76 1.41
C LEU A 85 -9.34 8.30 2.06
N LYS A 86 -10.35 9.18 2.09
CA LYS A 86 -11.70 8.83 2.58
C LYS A 86 -12.30 7.66 1.81
N THR A 87 -12.17 7.68 0.49
CA THR A 87 -12.69 6.62 -0.38
C THR A 87 -11.96 5.30 -0.13
N CYS A 88 -10.63 5.31 -0.07
CA CYS A 88 -9.84 4.11 0.27
C CYS A 88 -10.24 3.53 1.62
N TYR A 89 -10.45 4.39 2.62
CA TYR A 89 -10.90 3.94 3.94
C TYR A 89 -12.32 3.33 3.90
N ALA A 90 -13.24 3.94 3.16
CA ALA A 90 -14.60 3.42 2.99
C ALA A 90 -14.61 2.03 2.29
N GLU A 91 -13.73 1.83 1.32
CA GLU A 91 -13.52 0.54 0.64
C GLU A 91 -12.71 -0.48 1.47
N ARG A 92 -12.42 -0.15 2.75
CA ARG A 92 -11.63 -0.96 3.68
C ARG A 92 -10.28 -1.37 3.07
N ASN A 93 -9.62 -0.41 2.41
CA ASN A 93 -8.30 -0.58 1.82
C ASN A 93 -7.29 -1.05 2.89
N PRO A 94 -6.50 -2.11 2.63
CA PRO A 94 -5.59 -2.66 3.63
C PRO A 94 -4.52 -1.67 4.12
N SER A 95 -3.95 -0.84 3.24
CA SER A 95 -2.94 0.16 3.63
C SER A 95 -3.52 1.25 4.55
N THR A 96 -4.77 1.68 4.34
CA THR A 96 -5.44 2.63 5.24
C THR A 96 -5.76 2.03 6.60
N LEU A 97 -6.15 0.76 6.64
CA LEU A 97 -6.40 0.03 7.88
C LEU A 97 -5.10 -0.11 8.69
N TYR A 98 -4.00 -0.46 8.01
CA TYR A 98 -2.67 -0.49 8.61
C TYR A 98 -2.27 0.87 9.19
N MET A 99 -2.37 1.96 8.40
CA MET A 99 -2.03 3.30 8.89
C MET A 99 -2.84 3.70 10.12
N LYS A 100 -4.14 3.38 10.13
CA LYS A 100 -5.00 3.63 11.30
C LYS A 100 -4.56 2.80 12.50
N GLY A 101 -4.20 1.53 12.29
CA GLY A 101 -3.66 0.66 13.32
C GLY A 101 -2.37 1.22 13.94
N VAL A 102 -1.42 1.65 13.10
CA VAL A 102 -0.17 2.30 13.54
C VAL A 102 -0.46 3.56 14.36
N GLN A 103 -1.37 4.42 13.90
CA GLN A 103 -1.72 5.65 14.60
C GLN A 103 -2.37 5.35 15.96
N PHE A 104 -3.30 4.41 16.02
CA PHE A 104 -3.95 4.03 17.27
C PHE A 104 -2.95 3.44 18.27
N PHE A 105 -2.06 2.58 17.79
CA PHE A 105 -1.06 1.92 18.62
C PHE A 105 0.00 2.89 19.14
N PHE A 106 0.65 3.65 18.26
CA PHE A 106 1.84 4.44 18.60
C PHE A 106 1.54 5.90 18.96
N THR A 107 0.47 6.50 18.42
CA THR A 107 0.14 7.91 18.66
C THR A 107 -0.89 8.08 19.77
N PHE A 108 -1.96 7.28 19.74
CA PHE A 108 -3.06 7.41 20.71
C PHE A 108 -2.96 6.46 21.90
N ASN A 109 -1.96 5.57 21.91
CA ASN A 109 -1.74 4.60 22.98
C ASN A 109 -2.97 3.70 23.22
N LEU A 110 -3.71 3.40 22.16
CA LEU A 110 -4.85 2.47 22.09
C LEU A 110 -4.37 1.16 21.46
N GLN A 111 -3.61 0.37 22.23
CA GLN A 111 -2.82 -0.73 21.67
C GLN A 111 -3.68 -1.89 21.17
N GLU A 112 -4.76 -2.24 21.89
CA GLU A 112 -5.64 -3.36 21.50
C GLU A 112 -6.44 -3.00 20.23
N GLU A 113 -6.98 -1.80 20.13
CA GLU A 113 -7.65 -1.30 18.92
C GLU A 113 -6.67 -1.17 17.75
N GLY A 114 -5.46 -0.65 18.01
CA GLY A 114 -4.40 -0.56 17.02
C GLY A 114 -4.02 -1.93 16.46
N LEU A 115 -3.82 -2.92 17.34
CA LEU A 115 -3.57 -4.31 16.95
C LEU A 115 -4.73 -4.95 16.19
N ALA A 116 -5.98 -4.62 16.52
CA ALA A 116 -7.15 -5.12 15.80
C ALA A 116 -7.21 -4.59 14.35
N PHE A 117 -6.87 -3.31 14.14
CA PHE A 117 -6.79 -2.73 12.80
C PHE A 117 -5.63 -3.32 11.98
N MET A 118 -4.45 -3.48 12.58
CA MET A 118 -3.32 -4.17 11.93
C MET A 118 -3.70 -5.61 11.58
N LYS A 119 -4.25 -6.38 12.53
CA LYS A 119 -4.71 -7.74 12.25
C LYS A 119 -5.65 -7.81 11.04
N LEU A 120 -6.61 -6.88 10.96
CA LEU A 120 -7.54 -6.81 9.84
C LEU A 120 -6.87 -6.49 8.50
N ALA A 121 -5.83 -5.65 8.48
CA ALA A 121 -5.06 -5.36 7.28
C ALA A 121 -4.19 -6.55 6.85
N ALA A 122 -3.54 -7.23 7.81
CA ALA A 122 -2.80 -8.46 7.57
C ALA A 122 -3.69 -9.60 7.05
N ASP A 123 -4.87 -9.80 7.65
CA ASP A 123 -5.85 -10.82 7.22
C ASP A 123 -6.37 -10.54 5.78
N LYS A 124 -6.30 -9.29 5.31
CA LYS A 124 -6.59 -8.89 3.92
C LYS A 124 -5.40 -9.02 2.96
N GLY A 125 -4.26 -9.54 3.43
CA GLY A 125 -3.08 -9.78 2.60
C GLY A 125 -2.18 -8.56 2.40
N TYR A 126 -2.24 -7.54 3.26
CA TYR A 126 -1.27 -6.45 3.18
C TYR A 126 0.10 -6.92 3.67
N GLU A 127 0.96 -7.30 2.73
CA GLU A 127 2.25 -7.93 2.98
C GLU A 127 3.12 -7.15 3.98
N ARG A 128 3.09 -5.81 3.88
CA ARG A 128 3.86 -4.89 4.73
C ARG A 128 3.46 -4.99 6.21
N ASP A 129 2.23 -5.38 6.50
CA ASP A 129 1.71 -5.46 7.87
C ASP A 129 1.85 -6.84 8.50
N VAL A 130 1.94 -7.92 7.71
CA VAL A 130 2.09 -9.28 8.28
C VAL A 130 3.27 -9.36 9.26
N TYR A 131 4.42 -8.82 8.86
CA TYR A 131 5.60 -8.76 9.71
C TYR A 131 5.41 -7.78 10.89
N THR A 132 4.92 -6.58 10.60
CA THR A 132 4.77 -5.50 11.59
C THR A 132 3.78 -5.88 12.70
N TYR A 133 2.62 -6.42 12.34
CA TYR A 133 1.63 -6.97 13.26
C TYR A 133 2.21 -8.09 14.14
N ALA A 134 2.89 -9.07 13.53
CA ALA A 134 3.44 -10.21 14.26
C ALA A 134 4.47 -9.77 15.32
N MET A 135 5.37 -8.86 14.94
CA MET A 135 6.39 -8.32 15.84
C MET A 135 5.78 -7.47 16.95
N THR A 136 4.86 -6.57 16.60
CA THR A 136 4.17 -5.68 17.55
C THR A 136 3.40 -6.49 18.58
N ARG A 137 2.63 -7.50 18.14
CA ARG A 137 1.88 -8.39 19.04
C ARG A 137 2.80 -9.16 19.98
N LYS A 138 3.93 -9.66 19.49
CA LYS A 138 4.89 -10.42 20.31
C LYS A 138 5.50 -9.54 21.40
N VAL A 139 6.03 -8.37 21.03
CA VAL A 139 6.67 -7.45 21.98
C VAL A 139 5.67 -6.93 23.00
N PHE A 140 4.49 -6.49 22.55
CA PHE A 140 3.44 -6.00 23.44
C PHE A 140 2.92 -7.08 24.39
N GLY A 141 2.71 -8.31 23.91
CA GLY A 141 2.30 -9.43 24.75
C GLY A 141 3.30 -9.74 25.86
N VAL A 142 4.60 -9.70 25.56
CA VAL A 142 5.67 -9.88 26.56
C VAL A 142 5.64 -8.76 27.60
N MET A 143 5.57 -7.50 27.19
CA MET A 143 5.52 -6.37 28.11
C MET A 143 4.29 -6.42 29.02
N ARG A 144 3.13 -6.78 28.48
CA ARG A 144 1.89 -6.92 29.25
C ARG A 144 2.02 -8.00 30.32
N ASN A 145 2.59 -9.15 29.98
CA ASN A 145 2.80 -10.25 30.93
C ASN A 145 3.76 -9.84 32.06
N ILE A 146 4.85 -9.12 31.74
CA ILE A 146 5.78 -8.61 32.75
C ILE A 146 5.06 -7.63 33.69
N LEU A 147 4.24 -6.72 33.15
CA LEU A 147 3.50 -5.75 33.95
C LEU A 147 2.53 -6.43 34.91
N LEU A 148 1.80 -7.46 34.45
CA LEU A 148 0.88 -8.23 35.30
C LEU A 148 1.63 -8.93 36.44
N VAL A 149 2.76 -9.58 36.16
CA VAL A 149 3.60 -10.23 37.19
C VAL A 149 4.11 -9.22 38.20
N LEU A 150 4.53 -8.03 37.77
CA LEU A 150 4.98 -6.97 38.68
C LEU A 150 3.83 -6.44 39.55
N GLN A 151 2.63 -6.29 39.00
CA GLN A 151 1.44 -5.86 39.76
C GLN A 151 1.02 -6.90 40.80
N GLU A 152 1.00 -8.18 40.44
CA GLU A 152 0.70 -9.29 41.37
C GLU A 152 1.72 -9.33 42.52
N ASN A 153 3.01 -9.17 42.23
CA ASN A 153 4.06 -9.15 43.26
C ASN A 153 3.97 -7.92 44.18
N GLN A 154 3.53 -6.75 43.68
CA GLN A 154 3.30 -5.58 44.54
C GLN A 154 2.10 -5.75 45.47
N LEU A 155 1.03 -6.43 45.02
CA LEU A 155 -0.14 -6.74 45.85
C LEU A 155 0.20 -7.73 46.98
N ILE A 156 1.10 -8.69 46.73
CA ILE A 156 1.58 -9.64 47.74
C ILE A 156 2.50 -8.96 48.78
N GLY A 157 3.29 -7.96 48.37
CA GLY A 157 4.24 -7.25 49.24
C GLY A 157 3.63 -6.20 50.18
N SER A 158 2.39 -5.76 49.95
CA SER A 158 1.70 -4.74 50.78
C SER A 158 0.89 -5.33 51.95
N GLY A 159 0.93 -6.65 52.15
CA GLY A 159 0.10 -7.38 53.12
C GLY A 159 0.81 -7.87 54.38
N ASN A 160 1.89 -7.20 54.83
CA ASN A 160 2.57 -7.49 56.11
C ASN A 160 2.72 -6.23 56.97
#